data_AF-A0A966BT10-F1
#
_entry.id   AF-A0A966BT10-F1
#
_cell.length_a   1.000
_cell.length_b   1.000
_cell.length_c   1.000
_cell.angle_alpha   90.00
_cell.angle_beta   90.00
_cell.angle_gamma   90.00
#
_symmetry.space_group_name_H-M   'P 1'
#
loop_
_entity.id
_entity.type
_entity.pdbx_description
1 polymer ?
#
loop_
_entity_poly.entity_id
_entity_poly.type
_entity_poly.pdbx_seq_one_letter_code
_entity_poly.pdbx_strand_id
1 'polypeptide(L)'
;MEPVAESLAIRCNPARSGRRLGPAALLLLVSVFTGFMPTGFLPAAAVAEDQPSAEAVQARLEGLRAEIDSITRALDEQRAERDVELSRLADTERQLAARTAELRETRAALDQADERRKTLSLELTGLEQEVDAIRQRLAEQLQIAYRVGVESRLRALLNQRDPGLISRTLALHGYLARARLETIGEFERQRLELERVRTELAQNATELERLAGLQDLARGRQADALAQRREVLARLEARIRDRDSELAELNRSAAQL
;
A
#
# COMPACT_ATOMS: atom_id res chain seq x y z
N MET A 1 6.19 -26.72 44.25
CA MET A 1 6.09 -25.25 44.08
C MET A 1 5.23 -25.01 42.86
N GLU A 2 3.92 -24.86 43.06
CA GLU A 2 3.05 -24.04 42.18
C GLU A 2 3.25 -22.55 42.52
N PRO A 3 2.53 -21.56 41.93
CA PRO A 3 1.76 -21.45 40.65
C PRO A 3 2.24 -20.21 39.84
N VAL A 4 1.72 -19.83 38.66
CA VAL A 4 0.54 -18.96 38.35
C VAL A 4 0.49 -18.84 36.80
N ALA A 5 -0.55 -19.31 36.09
CA ALA A 5 -1.74 -18.57 35.60
C ALA A 5 -1.39 -17.35 34.69
N GLU A 6 -1.95 -17.06 33.51
CA GLU A 6 -3.34 -16.91 33.06
C GLU A 6 -3.31 -16.79 31.51
N SER A 7 -4.13 -17.53 30.76
CA SER A 7 -5.47 -17.14 30.29
C SER A 7 -5.47 -16.06 29.18
N LEU A 8 -5.80 -16.46 27.94
CA LEU A 8 -7.05 -16.06 27.26
C LEU A 8 -7.07 -16.49 25.79
N ALA A 9 -7.80 -17.58 25.55
CA ALA A 9 -8.38 -17.91 24.25
C ALA A 9 -9.52 -16.93 23.95
N ILE A 10 -9.47 -16.25 22.80
CA ILE A 10 -10.60 -15.44 22.32
C ILE A 10 -11.33 -16.21 21.22
N ARG A 11 -12.53 -16.66 21.60
CA ARG A 11 -13.58 -17.26 20.77
C ARG A 11 -14.23 -16.16 19.94
N CYS A 12 -14.52 -16.42 18.67
CA CYS A 12 -15.45 -15.59 17.88
C CYS A 12 -16.57 -16.47 17.30
N ASN A 13 -17.73 -16.45 17.96
CA ASN A 13 -19.12 -16.37 17.44
C ASN A 13 -20.09 -16.62 18.63
N PRO A 14 -21.42 -16.38 18.57
CA PRO A 14 -22.24 -15.63 17.61
C PRO A 14 -23.24 -14.63 18.26
N ALA A 15 -23.95 -13.90 17.40
CA ALA A 15 -25.35 -13.45 17.50
C ALA A 15 -25.90 -12.82 18.81
N ARG A 16 -26.51 -11.62 18.68
CA ARG A 16 -27.87 -11.25 19.17
C ARG A 16 -28.06 -9.73 18.99
N SER A 17 -28.98 -9.28 18.14
CA SER A 17 -30.45 -9.15 18.32
C SER A 17 -30.85 -7.93 19.15
N GLY A 18 -31.77 -7.11 18.65
CA GLY A 18 -32.44 -6.17 19.55
C GLY A 18 -33.38 -5.09 18.99
N ARG A 19 -34.48 -5.49 18.34
CA ARG A 19 -35.83 -4.83 18.39
C ARG A 19 -35.94 -3.47 17.67
N ARG A 20 -37.05 -3.13 17.00
CA ARG A 20 -38.42 -3.07 17.53
C ARG A 20 -39.48 -3.05 16.40
N LEU A 21 -40.56 -3.79 16.68
CA LEU A 21 -42.00 -3.50 16.49
C LEU A 21 -42.55 -3.14 15.09
N GLY A 22 -43.46 -4.01 14.58
CA GLY A 22 -44.58 -3.62 13.69
C GLY A 22 -45.73 -2.93 14.47
N PRO A 23 -47.01 -2.92 14.02
CA PRO A 23 -47.66 -3.79 13.01
C PRO A 23 -48.74 -3.10 12.12
N ALA A 24 -49.58 -3.94 11.49
CA ALA A 24 -50.98 -3.70 11.05
C ALA A 24 -51.18 -3.08 9.65
N ALA A 25 -51.74 -3.86 8.71
CA ALA A 25 -53.18 -3.99 8.39
C ALA A 25 -53.58 -2.98 7.30
N LEU A 26 -54.47 -3.20 6.33
CA LEU A 26 -55.54 -4.17 6.17
C LEU A 26 -55.88 -4.23 4.66
N LEU A 27 -56.37 -5.39 4.26
CA LEU A 27 -56.92 -5.80 2.97
C LEU A 27 -58.29 -5.17 2.65
N LEU A 28 -58.63 -5.20 1.35
CA LEU A 28 -59.93 -5.53 0.71
C LEU A 28 -60.97 -4.45 0.29
N LEU A 29 -61.46 -4.70 -0.95
CA LEU A 29 -62.85 -4.68 -1.48
C LEU A 29 -63.46 -3.32 -1.90
N VAL A 30 -63.77 -3.12 -3.20
CA VAL A 30 -65.08 -3.42 -3.89
C VAL A 30 -66.17 -2.48 -3.37
N SER A 31 -66.87 -1.65 -4.17
CA SER A 31 -67.73 -2.02 -5.29
C SER A 31 -68.31 -0.77 -5.97
N VAL A 32 -68.71 -0.98 -7.22
CA VAL A 32 -69.71 -0.26 -8.00
C VAL A 32 -70.97 0.06 -7.18
N PHE A 33 -71.44 1.31 -7.21
CA PHE A 33 -72.83 1.64 -6.93
C PHE A 33 -73.34 2.68 -7.93
N THR A 34 -74.01 2.17 -8.95
CA THR A 34 -74.99 2.88 -9.78
C THR A 34 -76.19 3.26 -8.92
N GLY A 35 -76.70 4.49 -9.05
CA GLY A 35 -78.02 4.80 -8.51
C GLY A 35 -78.40 6.28 -8.49
N PHE A 36 -79.27 6.64 -9.43
CA PHE A 36 -80.53 7.35 -9.15
C PHE A 36 -80.50 8.88 -8.96
N MET A 37 -81.06 9.56 -9.98
CA MET A 37 -81.56 10.93 -9.95
C MET A 37 -82.72 11.06 -8.93
N PRO A 38 -82.94 12.24 -8.33
CA PRO A 38 -84.01 13.07 -8.88
C PRO A 38 -83.70 14.57 -8.92
N THR A 39 -84.36 15.19 -9.88
CA THR A 39 -84.62 16.61 -10.09
C THR A 39 -84.82 17.43 -8.82
N GLY A 40 -84.00 18.46 -8.65
CA GLY A 40 -84.20 19.58 -7.73
C GLY A 40 -83.75 20.87 -8.40
N PHE A 41 -84.67 21.55 -9.07
CA PHE A 41 -84.49 22.89 -9.63
C PHE A 41 -84.55 23.89 -8.45
N LEU A 42 -83.42 24.53 -8.13
CA LEU A 42 -83.37 25.71 -7.27
C LEU A 42 -82.47 26.78 -7.91
N PRO A 43 -82.77 28.06 -7.69
CA PRO A 43 -82.34 29.16 -8.53
C PRO A 43 -80.88 29.52 -8.29
N ALA A 44 -80.21 29.87 -9.38
CA ALA A 44 -78.91 30.52 -9.38
C ALA A 44 -79.00 31.85 -8.63
N ALA A 45 -78.62 31.84 -7.35
CA ALA A 45 -78.00 33.01 -6.74
C ALA A 45 -76.60 33.09 -7.35
N ALA A 46 -76.41 34.08 -8.23
CA ALA A 46 -75.10 34.46 -8.72
C ALA A 46 -74.22 34.81 -7.51
N VAL A 47 -73.44 33.85 -7.04
CA VAL A 47 -72.17 34.16 -6.40
C VAL A 47 -71.37 34.81 -7.51
N ALA A 48 -71.19 36.13 -7.40
CA ALA A 48 -70.16 36.82 -8.14
C ALA A 48 -68.85 36.10 -7.80
N GLU A 49 -68.39 35.24 -8.70
CA GLU A 49 -66.99 34.84 -8.76
C GLU A 49 -66.21 36.14 -8.83
N ASP A 50 -65.49 36.44 -7.75
CA ASP A 50 -64.47 37.47 -7.71
C ASP A 50 -63.39 37.03 -8.71
N GLN A 51 -63.63 37.34 -9.99
CA GLN A 51 -62.69 37.07 -11.06
C GLN A 51 -61.42 37.85 -10.69
N PRO A 52 -60.29 37.18 -10.44
CA PRO A 52 -59.06 37.88 -10.09
C PRO A 52 -58.79 38.88 -11.21
N SER A 53 -58.64 40.16 -10.84
CA SER A 53 -58.38 41.22 -11.80
C SER A 53 -57.21 40.82 -12.71
N ALA A 54 -57.27 41.17 -14.00
CA ALA A 54 -56.19 40.85 -14.94
C ALA A 54 -54.81 41.31 -14.43
N GLU A 55 -54.78 42.41 -13.66
CA GLU A 55 -53.60 42.92 -12.95
C GLU A 55 -53.10 41.99 -11.83
N ALA A 56 -53.99 41.35 -11.06
CA ALA A 56 -53.61 40.37 -10.03
C ALA A 56 -53.03 39.09 -10.65
N VAL A 57 -53.55 38.65 -11.80
CA VAL A 57 -52.99 37.51 -12.55
C VAL A 57 -51.62 37.86 -13.14
N GLN A 58 -51.47 39.08 -13.69
CA GLN A 58 -50.21 39.57 -14.23
C GLN A 58 -49.13 39.67 -13.15
N ALA A 59 -49.45 40.25 -11.99
CA ALA A 59 -48.54 40.36 -10.85
C ALA A 59 -48.13 38.98 -10.31
N ARG A 60 -49.06 38.01 -10.30
CA ARG A 60 -48.77 36.64 -9.86
C ARG A 60 -47.85 35.90 -10.84
N LEU A 61 -48.00 36.13 -12.15
CA LEU A 61 -47.09 35.60 -13.18
C LEU A 61 -45.70 36.23 -13.12
N GLU A 62 -45.60 37.52 -12.86
CA GLU A 62 -44.31 38.21 -12.68
C GLU A 62 -43.59 37.71 -11.42
N GLY A 63 -44.32 37.52 -10.31
CA GLY A 63 -43.78 36.89 -9.10
C GLY A 63 -43.26 35.47 -9.36
N LEU A 64 -44.04 34.65 -10.09
CA LEU A 64 -43.64 33.28 -10.44
C LEU A 64 -42.39 33.25 -11.34
N ARG A 65 -42.28 34.19 -12.30
CA ARG A 65 -41.09 34.32 -13.15
C ARG A 65 -39.85 34.71 -12.35
N ALA A 66 -39.98 35.67 -11.43
CA ALA A 66 -38.88 36.06 -10.55
C ALA A 66 -38.43 34.90 -9.65
N GLU A 67 -39.37 34.09 -9.16
CA GLU A 67 -39.08 32.89 -8.35
C GLU A 67 -38.38 31.80 -9.18
N ILE A 68 -38.86 31.52 -10.41
CA ILE A 68 -38.21 30.59 -11.34
C ILE A 68 -36.78 31.05 -11.67
N ASP A 69 -36.58 32.35 -11.93
CA ASP A 69 -35.25 32.89 -12.22
C ASP A 69 -34.30 32.75 -11.03
N SER A 70 -34.80 33.01 -9.81
CA SER A 70 -34.04 32.83 -8.57
C SER A 70 -33.64 31.36 -8.36
N ILE A 71 -34.60 30.44 -8.52
CA ILE A 71 -34.35 28.99 -8.39
C ILE A 71 -33.35 28.54 -9.45
N THR A 72 -33.47 29.01 -10.69
CA THR A 72 -32.57 28.63 -11.79
C THR A 72 -31.13 29.07 -11.49
N ARG A 73 -30.93 30.31 -11.03
CA ARG A 73 -29.59 30.80 -10.64
C ARG A 73 -29.00 30.02 -9.49
N ALA A 74 -29.77 29.77 -8.43
CA ALA A 74 -29.34 28.97 -7.29
C ALA A 74 -28.93 27.55 -7.72
N LEU A 75 -29.67 26.95 -8.65
CA LEU A 75 -29.41 25.60 -9.15
C LEU A 75 -28.16 25.54 -10.04
N ASP A 76 -27.87 26.59 -10.81
CA ASP A 76 -26.65 26.69 -11.59
C ASP A 76 -25.41 26.95 -10.72
N GLU A 77 -25.50 27.79 -9.69
CA GLU A 77 -24.44 27.96 -8.69
C GLU A 77 -24.12 26.64 -7.97
N GLN A 78 -25.15 25.90 -7.56
CA GLN A 78 -25.00 24.57 -6.94
C GLN A 78 -24.33 23.55 -7.86
N ARG A 79 -24.69 23.54 -9.16
CA ARG A 79 -24.06 22.67 -10.16
C ARG A 79 -22.58 22.99 -10.29
N ALA A 80 -22.24 24.28 -10.39
CA ALA A 80 -20.85 24.71 -10.50
C ALA A 80 -20.03 24.30 -9.26
N GLU A 81 -20.56 24.49 -8.06
CA GLU A 81 -19.90 24.06 -6.82
C GLU A 81 -19.71 22.54 -6.75
N ARG A 82 -20.74 21.76 -7.10
CA ARG A 82 -20.64 20.30 -7.16
C ARG A 82 -19.54 19.86 -8.12
N ASP A 83 -19.48 20.48 -9.30
CA ASP A 83 -18.51 20.11 -10.33
C ASP A 83 -17.07 20.42 -9.87
N VAL A 84 -16.85 21.52 -9.14
CA VAL A 84 -15.56 21.84 -8.51
C VAL A 84 -15.14 20.75 -7.50
N GLU A 85 -16.08 20.25 -6.69
CA GLU A 85 -15.78 19.27 -5.65
C GLU A 85 -15.57 17.86 -6.20
N LEU A 86 -16.34 17.48 -7.24
CA LEU A 86 -16.09 16.26 -7.99
C LEU A 86 -14.73 16.30 -8.70
N SER A 87 -14.33 17.47 -9.23
CA SER A 87 -12.99 17.62 -9.81
C SER A 87 -11.90 17.45 -8.75
N ARG A 88 -12.06 18.07 -7.57
CA ARG A 88 -11.11 17.90 -6.45
C ARG A 88 -11.02 16.44 -5.99
N LEU A 89 -12.16 15.75 -5.92
CA LEU A 89 -12.19 14.33 -5.58
C LEU A 89 -11.45 13.51 -6.63
N ALA A 90 -11.71 13.75 -7.92
CA ALA A 90 -11.03 13.07 -9.02
C ALA A 90 -9.51 13.27 -8.98
N ASP A 91 -9.05 14.49 -8.70
CA ASP A 91 -7.62 14.78 -8.53
C ASP A 91 -7.01 14.04 -7.34
N THR A 92 -7.73 14.01 -6.21
CA THR A 92 -7.30 13.29 -5.00
C THR A 92 -7.20 11.78 -5.26
N GLU A 93 -8.17 11.20 -5.97
CA GLU A 93 -8.16 9.77 -6.33
C GLU A 93 -7.01 9.44 -7.30
N ARG A 94 -6.73 10.31 -8.28
CA ARG A 94 -5.57 10.15 -9.18
C ARG A 94 -4.26 10.19 -8.40
N GLN A 95 -4.12 11.14 -7.48
CA GLN A 95 -2.94 11.22 -6.61
C GLN A 95 -2.81 9.96 -5.75
N LEU A 96 -3.89 9.49 -5.15
CA LEU A 96 -3.90 8.29 -4.33
C LEU A 96 -3.49 7.04 -5.14
N ALA A 97 -3.99 6.91 -6.37
CA ALA A 97 -3.60 5.84 -7.28
C ALA A 97 -2.10 5.89 -7.60
N ALA A 98 -1.56 7.08 -7.93
CA ALA A 98 -0.14 7.28 -8.19
C ALA A 98 0.73 6.94 -6.96
N ARG A 99 0.34 7.40 -5.76
CA ARG A 99 1.05 7.08 -4.51
C ARG A 99 1.00 5.61 -4.17
N THR A 100 -0.13 4.96 -4.43
CA THR A 100 -0.27 3.51 -4.23
C THR A 100 0.63 2.72 -5.18
N ALA A 101 0.81 3.17 -6.42
CA ALA A 101 1.77 2.58 -7.35
C ALA A 101 3.22 2.77 -6.88
N GLU A 102 3.61 4.00 -6.50
CA GLU A 102 4.93 4.33 -5.94
C GLU A 102 5.28 3.46 -4.73
N LEU A 103 4.31 3.20 -3.85
CA LEU A 103 4.47 2.33 -2.68
C LEU A 103 4.67 0.86 -3.02
N ARG A 104 4.03 0.36 -4.08
CA ARG A 104 4.21 -1.03 -4.53
C ARG A 104 5.58 -1.18 -5.18
N GLU A 105 5.99 -0.22 -5.99
CA GLU A 105 7.28 -0.23 -6.66
C GLU A 105 8.44 -0.16 -5.65
N THR A 106 8.37 0.76 -4.69
CA THR A 106 9.39 0.88 -3.64
C THR A 106 9.45 -0.37 -2.76
N ARG A 107 8.30 -1.00 -2.48
CA ARG A 107 8.26 -2.28 -1.75
C ARG A 107 8.87 -3.43 -2.53
N ALA A 108 8.60 -3.53 -3.83
CA ALA A 108 9.24 -4.54 -4.68
C ALA A 108 10.76 -4.34 -4.75
N ALA A 109 11.22 -3.09 -4.83
CA ALA A 109 12.65 -2.77 -4.78
C ALA A 109 13.29 -3.15 -3.43
N LEU A 110 12.61 -2.91 -2.31
CA LEU A 110 13.05 -3.34 -0.98
C LEU A 110 13.18 -4.87 -0.91
N ASP A 111 12.17 -5.61 -1.36
CA ASP A 111 12.18 -7.06 -1.34
C ASP A 111 13.34 -7.61 -2.19
N GLN A 112 13.57 -7.04 -3.38
CA GLN A 112 14.69 -7.40 -4.24
C GLN A 112 16.05 -7.08 -3.60
N ALA A 113 16.19 -5.92 -2.96
CA ALA A 113 17.41 -5.54 -2.28
C ALA A 113 17.71 -6.47 -1.09
N ASP A 114 16.68 -6.89 -0.34
CA ASP A 114 16.78 -7.83 0.78
C ASP A 114 17.20 -9.24 0.32
N GLU A 115 16.65 -9.73 -0.79
CA GLU A 115 17.07 -10.99 -1.40
C GLU A 115 18.52 -10.95 -1.90
N ARG A 116 18.93 -9.82 -2.50
CA ARG A 116 20.34 -9.62 -2.86
C ARG A 116 21.25 -9.64 -1.63
N ARG A 117 20.84 -8.98 -0.54
CA ARG A 117 21.58 -9.01 0.74
C ARG A 117 21.75 -10.44 1.25
N LYS A 118 20.68 -11.26 1.24
CA LYS A 118 20.72 -12.66 1.70
C LYS A 118 21.70 -13.47 0.85
N THR A 119 21.63 -13.31 -0.47
CA THR A 119 22.53 -14.00 -1.41
C THR A 119 23.99 -13.62 -1.14
N LEU A 120 24.30 -12.32 -1.05
CA LEU A 120 25.65 -11.83 -0.75
C LEU A 120 26.15 -12.30 0.63
N SER A 121 25.28 -12.38 1.64
CA SER A 121 25.64 -12.86 2.97
C SER A 121 25.98 -14.36 2.98
N LEU A 122 25.28 -15.17 2.17
CA LEU A 122 25.58 -16.58 2.00
C LEU A 122 26.92 -16.76 1.26
N GLU A 123 27.12 -16.00 0.19
CA GLU A 123 28.38 -15.98 -0.57
C GLU A 123 29.57 -15.58 0.32
N LEU A 124 29.41 -14.53 1.13
CA LEU A 124 30.42 -14.09 2.08
C LEU A 124 30.80 -15.19 3.07
N THR A 125 29.80 -15.86 3.65
CA THR A 125 30.03 -16.95 4.63
C THR A 125 30.77 -18.12 3.99
N GLY A 126 30.41 -18.48 2.75
CA GLY A 126 31.09 -19.52 1.99
C GLY A 126 32.56 -19.16 1.71
N LEU A 127 32.80 -17.95 1.20
CA LEU A 127 34.15 -17.44 0.93
C LEU A 127 35.00 -17.36 2.20
N GLU A 128 34.45 -16.91 3.32
CA GLU A 128 35.16 -16.86 4.61
C GLU A 128 35.61 -18.26 5.06
N GLN A 129 34.75 -19.27 4.92
CA GLN A 129 35.10 -20.66 5.24
C GLN A 129 36.21 -21.20 4.31
N GLU A 130 36.14 -20.92 3.02
CA GLU A 130 37.16 -21.35 2.06
C GLU A 130 38.51 -20.68 2.33
N VAL A 131 38.51 -19.36 2.55
CA VAL A 131 39.72 -18.58 2.87
C VAL A 131 40.36 -19.08 4.16
N ASP A 132 39.56 -19.33 5.20
CA ASP A 132 40.07 -19.85 6.48
C ASP A 132 40.65 -21.26 6.34
N ALA A 133 40.00 -22.14 5.56
CA ALA A 133 40.50 -23.48 5.28
C ALA A 133 41.85 -23.44 4.54
N ILE A 134 42.00 -22.58 3.53
CA ILE A 134 43.28 -22.41 2.83
C ILE A 134 44.34 -21.82 3.78
N ARG A 135 43.97 -20.83 4.59
CA ARG A 135 44.88 -20.20 5.57
C ARG A 135 45.43 -21.22 6.56
N GLN A 136 44.59 -22.12 7.09
CA GLN A 136 45.00 -23.18 8.01
C GLN A 136 45.98 -24.15 7.34
N ARG A 137 45.67 -24.63 6.13
CA ARG A 137 46.57 -25.53 5.37
C ARG A 137 47.92 -24.88 5.08
N LEU A 138 47.94 -23.61 4.66
CA LEU A 138 49.17 -22.87 4.42
C LEU A 138 49.99 -22.68 5.71
N ALA A 139 49.32 -22.37 6.83
CA ALA A 139 49.97 -22.24 8.13
C ALA A 139 50.62 -23.56 8.59
N GLU A 140 49.93 -24.68 8.46
CA GLU A 140 50.48 -26.01 8.77
C GLU A 140 51.71 -26.33 7.91
N GLN A 141 51.64 -26.08 6.61
CA GLN A 141 52.76 -26.29 5.69
C GLN A 141 53.98 -25.42 6.06
N LEU A 142 53.74 -24.17 6.49
CA LEU A 142 54.79 -23.26 6.93
C LEU A 142 55.42 -23.72 8.25
N GLN A 143 54.61 -24.17 9.21
CA GLN A 143 55.10 -24.71 10.49
C GLN A 143 55.95 -25.96 10.28
N ILE A 144 55.52 -26.89 9.42
CA ILE A 144 56.31 -28.08 9.07
C ILE A 144 57.61 -27.64 8.40
N ALA A 145 57.55 -26.73 7.43
CA ALA A 145 58.75 -26.25 6.75
C ALA A 145 59.74 -25.56 7.71
N TYR A 146 59.26 -24.83 8.71
CA TYR A 146 60.08 -24.20 9.73
C TYR A 146 60.73 -25.23 10.66
N ARG A 147 59.95 -26.20 11.18
CA ARG A 147 60.45 -27.25 12.08
C ARG A 147 61.47 -28.18 11.41
N VAL A 148 61.26 -28.51 10.14
CA VAL A 148 62.19 -29.36 9.38
C VAL A 148 63.48 -28.61 9.03
N GLY A 149 63.47 -27.26 9.01
CA GLY A 149 64.64 -26.44 8.67
C GLY A 149 65.05 -26.55 7.19
N VAL A 150 65.75 -25.53 6.69
CA VAL A 150 66.31 -25.54 5.31
C VAL A 150 67.60 -26.36 5.26
N GLU A 151 68.46 -26.22 6.28
CA GLU A 151 69.75 -26.94 6.36
C GLU A 151 69.61 -28.46 6.49
N SER A 152 68.63 -28.95 7.29
CA SER A 152 68.40 -30.39 7.44
C SER A 152 68.02 -31.07 6.12
N ARG A 153 67.21 -30.38 5.30
CA ARG A 153 66.83 -30.84 3.96
C ARG A 153 67.99 -30.83 2.98
N LEU A 154 68.79 -29.76 2.97
CA LEU A 154 69.97 -29.68 2.11
C LEU A 154 70.99 -30.77 2.48
N ARG A 155 71.21 -30.99 3.78
CA ARG A 155 72.09 -32.05 4.30
C ARG A 155 71.58 -33.45 3.94
N ALA A 156 70.28 -33.68 4.00
CA ALA A 156 69.67 -34.94 3.59
C ALA A 156 69.77 -35.20 2.07
N LEU A 157 69.74 -34.15 1.24
CA LEU A 157 69.95 -34.25 -0.21
C LEU A 157 71.43 -34.52 -0.55
N LEU A 158 72.36 -33.87 0.16
CA LEU A 158 73.80 -34.00 -0.09
C LEU A 158 74.40 -35.31 0.45
N ASN A 159 73.74 -35.97 1.41
CA ASN A 159 74.20 -37.25 1.97
C ASN A 159 73.69 -38.49 1.20
N GLN A 160 72.86 -38.35 0.17
CA GLN A 160 72.31 -39.48 -0.59
C GLN A 160 73.32 -40.01 -1.64
N ARG A 161 73.56 -41.33 -1.64
CA ARG A 161 74.52 -42.02 -2.52
C ARG A 161 73.92 -42.51 -3.86
N ASP A 162 72.61 -42.36 -4.06
CA ASP A 162 71.90 -42.80 -5.27
C ASP A 162 71.44 -41.59 -6.11
N PRO A 163 72.03 -41.35 -7.30
CA PRO A 163 71.66 -40.26 -8.19
C PRO A 163 70.19 -40.29 -8.66
N GLY A 164 69.60 -41.48 -8.85
CA GLY A 164 68.22 -41.63 -9.33
C GLY A 164 67.19 -41.17 -8.31
N LEU A 165 67.45 -41.43 -7.03
CA LEU A 165 66.61 -41.00 -5.91
C LEU A 165 66.62 -39.46 -5.74
N ILE A 166 67.77 -38.82 -5.96
CA ILE A 166 67.92 -37.37 -5.85
C ILE A 166 67.12 -36.66 -6.94
N SER A 167 67.25 -37.07 -8.21
CA SER A 167 66.50 -36.46 -9.32
C SER A 167 64.98 -36.58 -9.13
N ARG A 168 64.50 -37.74 -8.66
CA ARG A 168 63.07 -37.94 -8.38
C ARG A 168 62.58 -37.07 -7.22
N THR A 169 63.36 -36.96 -6.14
CA THR A 169 63.04 -36.11 -4.99
C THR A 169 62.95 -34.64 -5.37
N LEU A 170 63.91 -34.13 -6.16
CA LEU A 170 63.90 -32.76 -6.65
C LEU A 170 62.70 -32.49 -7.57
N ALA A 171 62.38 -33.43 -8.47
CA ALA A 171 61.20 -33.33 -9.32
C ALA A 171 59.90 -33.25 -8.49
N LEU A 172 59.75 -34.12 -7.48
CA LEU A 172 58.60 -34.12 -6.57
C LEU A 172 58.47 -32.79 -5.81
N HIS A 173 59.58 -32.25 -5.32
CA HIS A 173 59.57 -30.92 -4.68
C HIS A 173 59.17 -29.81 -5.64
N GLY A 174 59.60 -29.88 -6.91
CA GLY A 174 59.14 -28.96 -7.95
C GLY A 174 57.62 -29.02 -8.15
N TYR A 175 57.02 -30.21 -8.17
CA TYR A 175 55.56 -30.35 -8.23
C TYR A 175 54.85 -29.77 -7.01
N LEU A 176 55.35 -30.05 -5.79
CA LEU A 176 54.78 -29.51 -4.56
C LEU A 176 54.88 -27.98 -4.48
N ALA A 177 55.99 -27.40 -4.94
CA ALA A 177 56.17 -25.95 -5.00
C ALA A 177 55.17 -25.29 -5.97
N ARG A 178 54.94 -25.90 -7.14
CA ARG A 178 53.92 -25.43 -8.09
C ARG A 178 52.51 -25.48 -7.49
N ALA A 179 52.13 -26.60 -6.89
CA ALA A 179 50.83 -26.73 -6.23
C ALA A 179 50.63 -25.68 -5.12
N ARG A 180 51.67 -25.36 -4.35
CA ARG A 180 51.63 -24.28 -3.34
C ARG A 180 51.41 -22.90 -3.96
N LEU A 181 52.11 -22.58 -5.05
CA LEU A 181 51.92 -21.31 -5.74
C LEU A 181 50.50 -21.18 -6.30
N GLU A 182 49.93 -22.28 -6.81
CA GLU A 182 48.53 -22.34 -7.24
C GLU A 182 47.58 -22.07 -6.08
N THR A 183 47.78 -22.71 -4.92
CA THR A 183 46.98 -22.45 -3.71
C THR A 183 47.09 -21.01 -3.20
N ILE A 184 48.29 -20.41 -3.24
CA ILE A 184 48.47 -18.99 -2.87
C ILE A 184 47.74 -18.09 -3.87
N GLY A 185 47.81 -18.41 -5.16
CA GLY A 185 47.07 -17.67 -6.18
C GLY A 185 45.55 -17.77 -6.01
N GLU A 186 45.04 -18.94 -5.61
CA GLU A 186 43.63 -19.14 -5.27
C GLU A 186 43.22 -18.35 -4.02
N PHE A 187 44.04 -18.38 -2.97
CA PHE A 187 43.84 -17.61 -1.75
C PHE A 187 43.73 -16.10 -2.03
N GLU A 188 44.63 -15.53 -2.83
CA GLU A 188 44.57 -14.11 -3.18
C GLU A 188 43.32 -13.78 -4.00
N ARG A 189 42.90 -14.66 -4.93
CA ARG A 189 41.65 -14.48 -5.68
C ARG A 189 40.43 -14.48 -4.76
N GLN A 190 40.33 -15.45 -3.86
CA GLN A 190 39.21 -15.52 -2.90
C GLN A 190 39.22 -14.34 -1.94
N ARG A 191 40.39 -13.86 -1.51
CA ARG A 191 40.50 -12.66 -0.67
C ARG A 191 40.00 -11.41 -1.38
N LEU A 192 40.36 -11.23 -2.65
CA LEU A 192 39.86 -10.11 -3.46
C LEU A 192 38.34 -10.21 -3.65
N GLU A 193 37.82 -11.42 -3.90
CA GLU A 193 36.39 -11.65 -4.04
C GLU A 193 35.62 -11.36 -2.75
N LEU A 194 36.18 -11.77 -1.62
CA LEU A 194 35.63 -11.52 -0.29
C LEU A 194 35.51 -10.01 -0.01
N GLU A 195 36.54 -9.23 -0.34
CA GLU A 195 36.49 -7.77 -0.23
C GLU A 195 35.48 -7.13 -1.20
N ARG A 196 35.34 -7.68 -2.42
CA ARG A 196 34.29 -7.27 -3.37
C ARG A 196 32.90 -7.50 -2.77
N VAL A 197 32.62 -8.70 -2.28
CA VAL A 197 31.33 -9.08 -1.69
C VAL A 197 31.02 -8.23 -0.45
N ARG A 198 32.01 -7.97 0.42
CA ARG A 198 31.85 -7.06 1.57
C ARG A 198 31.47 -5.65 1.14
N THR A 199 32.12 -5.14 0.10
CA THR A 199 31.82 -3.82 -0.46
C THR A 199 30.41 -3.77 -1.04
N GLU A 200 29.99 -4.79 -1.79
CA GLU A 200 28.63 -4.89 -2.32
C GLU A 200 27.57 -5.00 -1.22
N LEU A 201 27.86 -5.73 -0.14
CA LEU A 201 26.96 -5.86 1.00
C LEU A 201 26.80 -4.52 1.72
N ALA A 202 27.87 -3.76 1.90
CA ALA A 202 27.81 -2.40 2.45
C ALA A 202 26.99 -1.45 1.57
N GLN A 203 27.19 -1.49 0.24
CA GLN A 203 26.39 -0.71 -0.71
C GLN A 203 24.91 -1.11 -0.67
N ASN A 204 24.62 -2.40 -0.64
CA ASN A 204 23.26 -2.91 -0.53
C ASN A 204 22.59 -2.48 0.78
N ALA A 205 23.32 -2.44 1.90
CA ALA A 205 22.81 -1.92 3.17
C ALA A 205 22.43 -0.44 3.07
N THR A 206 23.27 0.40 2.45
CA THR A 206 22.94 1.82 2.24
C THR A 206 21.72 2.00 1.32
N GLU A 207 21.59 1.14 0.32
CA GLU A 207 20.44 1.16 -0.60
C GLU A 207 19.14 0.74 0.12
N LEU A 208 19.19 -0.28 0.97
CA LEU A 208 18.06 -0.69 1.80
C LEU A 208 17.58 0.45 2.72
N GLU A 209 18.51 1.15 3.38
CA GLU A 209 18.17 2.28 4.24
C GLU A 209 17.51 3.42 3.44
N ARG A 210 18.08 3.75 2.27
CA ARG A 210 17.52 4.74 1.36
C ARG A 210 16.11 4.38 0.90
N LEU A 211 15.90 3.13 0.47
CA LEU A 211 14.59 2.62 0.03
C LEU A 211 13.58 2.59 1.18
N ALA A 212 13.99 2.24 2.40
CA ALA A 212 13.14 2.28 3.58
C ALA A 212 12.67 3.71 3.89
N GLY A 213 13.58 4.69 3.83
CA GLY A 213 13.23 6.10 3.98
C GLY A 213 12.25 6.59 2.91
N LEU A 214 12.43 6.18 1.65
CA LEU A 214 11.49 6.48 0.58
C LEU A 214 10.11 5.84 0.80
N GLN A 215 10.07 4.59 1.26
CA GLN A 215 8.83 3.89 1.58
C GLN A 215 8.04 4.61 2.67
N ASP A 216 8.71 5.09 3.72
CA ASP A 216 8.05 5.80 4.82
C ASP A 216 7.56 7.19 4.40
N LEU A 217 8.33 7.93 3.59
CA LEU A 217 7.86 9.17 2.98
C LEU A 217 6.63 8.94 2.09
N ALA A 218 6.65 7.89 1.27
CA ALA A 218 5.52 7.54 0.41
C ALA A 218 4.27 7.16 1.22
N ARG A 219 4.44 6.45 2.36
CA ARG A 219 3.34 6.12 3.29
C ARG A 219 2.74 7.38 3.92
N GLY A 220 3.59 8.33 4.33
CA GLY A 220 3.14 9.63 4.84
C GLY A 220 2.27 10.38 3.83
N ARG A 221 2.77 10.53 2.59
CA ARG A 221 2.01 11.18 1.51
C ARG A 221 0.70 10.47 1.19
N GLN A 222 0.66 9.14 1.26
CA GLN A 222 -0.58 8.38 1.05
C GLN A 222 -1.58 8.62 2.19
N ALA A 223 -1.12 8.68 3.44
CA ALA A 223 -1.97 8.99 4.58
C ALA A 223 -2.58 10.39 4.46
N ASP A 224 -1.79 11.38 4.05
CA ASP A 224 -2.26 12.74 3.80
C ASP A 224 -3.33 12.78 2.69
N ALA A 225 -3.10 12.08 1.57
CA ALA A 225 -4.06 11.98 0.49
C ALA A 225 -5.37 11.29 0.93
N LEU A 226 -5.30 10.26 1.78
CA LEU A 226 -6.47 9.61 2.35
C LEU A 226 -7.25 10.53 3.30
N ALA A 227 -6.54 11.38 4.06
CA ALA A 227 -7.18 12.38 4.91
C ALA A 227 -7.92 13.44 4.08
N GLN A 228 -7.27 13.97 3.03
CA GLN A 228 -7.89 14.92 2.09
C GLN A 228 -9.13 14.31 1.41
N ARG A 229 -9.05 13.05 0.97
CA ARG A 229 -10.18 12.33 0.39
C ARG A 229 -11.37 12.27 1.35
N ARG A 230 -11.13 11.93 2.62
CA ARG A 230 -12.19 11.89 3.66
C ARG A 230 -12.82 13.26 3.86
N GLU A 231 -12.03 14.32 3.86
CA GLU A 231 -12.53 15.68 3.99
C GLU A 231 -13.42 16.08 2.81
N VAL A 232 -12.98 15.82 1.57
CA VAL A 232 -13.78 16.12 0.36
C VAL A 232 -15.10 15.34 0.38
N LEU A 233 -15.07 14.05 0.73
CA LEU A 233 -16.27 13.23 0.86
C LEU A 233 -17.22 13.75 1.95
N ALA A 234 -16.70 14.11 3.12
CA ALA A 234 -17.51 14.67 4.21
C ALA A 234 -18.17 16.00 3.81
N ARG A 235 -17.46 16.87 3.09
CA ARG A 235 -18.02 18.13 2.56
C ARG A 235 -19.07 17.87 1.49
N LEU A 236 -18.90 16.84 0.67
CA LEU A 236 -19.87 16.44 -0.35
C LEU A 236 -21.15 15.87 0.30
N GLU A 237 -21.00 15.00 1.30
CA GLU A 237 -22.13 14.45 2.08
C GLU A 237 -22.89 15.51 2.89
N ALA A 238 -22.19 16.46 3.50
CA ALA A 238 -22.83 17.58 4.19
C ALA A 238 -23.67 18.42 3.21
N ARG A 239 -23.10 18.76 2.05
CA ARG A 239 -23.82 19.51 1.02
C ARG A 239 -25.03 18.76 0.48
N ILE A 240 -24.92 17.46 0.20
CA ILE A 240 -26.07 16.67 -0.26
C ILE A 240 -27.20 16.72 0.78
N ARG A 241 -26.89 16.57 2.08
CA ARG A 241 -27.89 16.68 3.15
C ARG A 241 -28.53 18.07 3.20
N ASP A 242 -27.73 19.13 3.09
CA ASP A 242 -28.25 20.49 3.06
C ASP A 242 -29.18 20.69 1.85
N ARG A 243 -28.80 20.17 0.66
CA ARG A 243 -29.63 20.21 -0.56
C ARG A 243 -30.95 19.44 -0.39
N ASP A 244 -30.92 18.25 0.19
CA ASP A 244 -32.12 17.45 0.44
C ASP A 244 -33.10 18.18 1.38
N SER A 245 -32.57 18.93 2.37
CA SER A 245 -33.38 19.73 3.28
C SER A 245 -34.04 20.94 2.61
N GLU A 246 -33.31 21.66 1.75
CA GLU A 246 -33.81 22.81 0.99
C GLU A 246 -34.88 22.40 -0.02
N LEU A 247 -34.66 21.28 -0.73
CA LEU A 247 -35.67 20.70 -1.63
C LEU A 247 -36.94 20.28 -0.87
N ALA A 248 -36.81 19.73 0.33
CA ALA A 248 -37.96 19.36 1.16
C ALA A 248 -38.73 20.59 1.68
N GLU A 249 -38.08 21.73 1.86
CA GLU A 249 -38.74 23.01 2.20
C GLU A 249 -39.48 23.61 1.01
N LEU A 250 -38.84 23.70 -0.16
CA LEU A 250 -39.47 24.20 -1.38
C LEU A 250 -40.72 23.41 -1.75
N ASN A 251 -40.67 22.07 -1.66
CA ASN A 251 -41.82 21.22 -1.92
C ASN A 251 -42.97 21.42 -0.91
N ARG A 252 -42.65 21.69 0.36
CA ARG A 252 -43.67 22.00 1.38
C ARG A 252 -44.35 23.34 1.12
N SER A 253 -43.59 24.37 0.74
CA SER A 253 -44.13 25.68 0.39
C SER A 253 -45.01 25.62 -0.86
N ALA A 254 -44.60 24.86 -1.88
CA ALA A 254 -45.38 24.64 -3.09
C ALA A 254 -46.71 23.90 -2.83
N ALA A 255 -46.75 22.99 -1.87
CA ALA A 255 -47.97 22.24 -1.50
C ALA A 255 -48.95 23.06 -0.64
N GLN A 256 -48.54 24.21 -0.11
CA GLN A 256 -49.37 25.11 0.70
C GLN A 256 -50.04 26.21 -0.15
N LEU A 257 -49.67 26.34 -1.43
CA LEU A 257 -50.25 27.24 -2.42
C LEU A 257 -51.35 26.54 -3.23
#